data_AF-A0A538F9T3-F1
#
_entry.id   AF-A0A538F9T3-F1
#
_cell.length_a   1.000
_cell.length_b   1.000
_cell.length_c   1.000
_cell.angle_alpha   90.00
_cell.angle_beta   90.00
_cell.angle_gamma   90.00
#
_symmetry.space_group_name_H-M   'P 1'
#
loop_
_entity.id
_entity.type
_entity.pdbx_description
1 polymer ?
#
loop_
_entity_poly.entity_id
_entity_poly.type
_entity_poly.pdbx_seq_one_letter_code
_entity_poly.pdbx_strand_id
1 'polypeptide(L)'
;MSAGLARGGSSISSIETVTVLFTDLVGSTGLATRVGPAAAEELRQEHFRLLREAVEAAGGHEVKNVGDGLMVVLQSSSSAVECAVGMQQRLDRRNRRADEQMMVRIGISAGEADHEDDDYFGPPVVEASRLCNAAAGGQILCGELVRMMAREGREFRSAGNLALKGLPEPFPAFEVI
;
A
#
# COMPACT_ATOMS: atom_id res chain seq x y z
N MET A 1 46.54 -6.97 22.94
CA MET A 1 45.07 -6.98 22.79
C MET A 1 44.62 -5.55 22.60
N SER A 2 44.41 -5.14 21.34
CA SER A 2 43.84 -3.83 21.01
C SER A 2 42.35 -4.00 20.76
N ALA A 3 41.52 -3.48 21.66
CA ALA A 3 40.08 -3.38 21.44
C ALA A 3 39.82 -2.22 20.47
N GLY A 4 39.33 -2.54 19.28
CA GLY A 4 38.82 -1.56 18.35
C GLY A 4 37.50 -0.98 18.86
N LEU A 5 37.46 0.34 19.04
CA LEU A 5 36.19 1.06 19.12
C LEU A 5 35.58 1.09 17.71
N ALA A 6 34.60 0.22 17.46
CA ALA A 6 33.68 0.41 16.35
C ALA A 6 32.89 1.70 16.60
N ARG A 7 33.07 2.67 15.71
CA ARG A 7 32.26 3.90 15.68
C ARG A 7 30.82 3.49 15.37
N GLY A 8 29.90 3.70 16.31
CA GLY A 8 28.48 3.65 16.04
C GLY A 8 28.14 4.74 15.02
N GLY A 9 27.78 4.35 13.81
CA GLY A 9 27.15 5.27 12.88
C GLY A 9 25.78 5.60 13.43
N SER A 10 25.54 6.85 13.81
CA SER A 10 24.17 7.34 14.00
C SER A 10 23.46 7.20 12.65
N SER A 11 22.43 6.37 12.59
CA SER A 11 21.43 6.46 11.53
C SER A 11 20.88 7.89 11.56
N ILE A 12 20.88 8.56 10.41
CA ILE A 12 20.30 9.90 10.28
C ILE A 12 18.81 9.67 10.06
N SER A 13 18.01 9.91 11.09
CA SER A 13 16.55 9.95 10.97
C SER A 13 16.11 11.34 10.49
N SER A 14 15.21 11.40 9.51
CA SER A 14 14.57 12.64 9.04
C SER A 14 13.05 12.53 9.09
N ILE A 15 12.37 13.61 9.44
CA ILE A 15 10.91 13.69 9.37
C ILE A 15 10.51 14.18 7.98
N GLU A 16 9.68 13.41 7.28
CA GLU A 16 9.18 13.73 5.95
C GLU A 16 7.65 13.73 5.93
N THR A 17 7.04 14.65 5.16
CA THR A 17 5.61 14.55 4.84
C THR A 17 5.43 13.64 3.63
N VAL A 18 4.80 12.49 3.85
CA VAL A 18 4.66 11.44 2.84
C VAL A 18 3.23 10.95 2.71
N THR A 19 2.91 10.34 1.58
CA THR A 19 1.71 9.50 1.42
C THR A 19 2.13 8.04 1.30
N VAL A 20 1.64 7.21 2.21
CA VAL A 20 1.93 5.78 2.30
C VAL A 20 0.75 4.99 1.72
N LEU A 21 1.06 4.03 0.87
CA LEU A 21 0.14 3.08 0.27
C LEU A 21 0.54 1.66 0.68
N PHE A 22 -0.41 0.88 1.17
CA PHE A 22 -0.27 -0.55 1.37
C PHE A 22 -1.16 -1.31 0.41
N THR A 23 -0.66 -2.41 -0.15
CA THR A 23 -1.48 -3.41 -0.85
C THR A 23 -1.45 -4.74 -0.10
N ASP A 24 -2.44 -5.58 -0.38
CA ASP A 24 -2.42 -6.99 0.01
C ASP A 24 -3.27 -7.82 -0.95
N LEU A 25 -2.80 -9.03 -1.28
CA LEU A 25 -3.50 -9.95 -2.18
C LEU A 25 -4.59 -10.71 -1.44
N VAL A 26 -5.82 -10.63 -1.93
CA VAL A 26 -6.96 -11.34 -1.34
C VAL A 26 -6.83 -12.85 -1.56
N GLY A 27 -6.94 -13.61 -0.47
CA GLY A 27 -7.00 -15.07 -0.51
C GLY A 27 -5.68 -15.74 -0.90
N SER A 28 -4.53 -15.06 -0.71
CA SER A 28 -3.21 -15.57 -1.08
C SER A 28 -2.87 -16.91 -0.42
N THR A 29 -3.23 -17.10 0.85
CA THR A 29 -2.95 -18.33 1.62
C THR A 29 -3.55 -19.58 0.97
N GLY A 30 -4.71 -19.45 0.31
CA GLY A 30 -5.38 -20.57 -0.36
C GLY A 30 -4.96 -20.77 -1.82
N LEU A 31 -4.12 -19.89 -2.38
CA LEU A 31 -3.79 -19.89 -3.81
C LEU A 31 -3.01 -21.16 -4.19
N ALA A 32 -1.93 -21.48 -3.47
CA ALA A 32 -1.09 -22.65 -3.74
C ALA A 32 -1.86 -23.97 -3.63
N THR A 33 -2.83 -24.07 -2.71
CA THR A 33 -3.70 -25.24 -2.60
C THR A 33 -4.65 -25.37 -3.79
N ARG A 34 -5.12 -24.24 -4.34
CA ARG A 34 -6.09 -24.21 -5.43
C ARG A 34 -5.46 -24.49 -6.81
N VAL A 35 -4.31 -23.89 -7.09
CA VAL A 35 -3.69 -23.92 -8.43
C VAL A 35 -2.38 -24.71 -8.49
N GLY A 36 -1.87 -25.16 -7.35
CA GLY A 36 -0.57 -25.81 -7.22
C GLY A 36 0.57 -24.81 -6.98
N PRO A 37 1.71 -25.24 -6.37
CA PRO A 37 2.78 -24.34 -5.96
C PRO A 37 3.44 -23.57 -7.12
N ALA A 38 3.67 -24.23 -8.26
CA ALA A 38 4.33 -23.61 -9.42
C ALA A 38 3.46 -22.50 -10.03
N ALA A 39 2.19 -22.78 -10.29
CA ALA A 39 1.26 -21.78 -10.82
C ALA A 39 1.02 -20.64 -9.82
N ALA A 40 0.95 -20.93 -8.52
CA ALA A 40 0.82 -19.88 -7.50
C ALA A 40 2.02 -18.93 -7.48
N GLU A 41 3.24 -19.44 -7.68
CA GLU A 41 4.44 -18.62 -7.78
C GLU A 41 4.43 -17.77 -9.06
N GLU A 42 4.01 -18.31 -10.21
CA GLU A 42 3.85 -17.55 -11.45
C GLU A 42 2.83 -16.41 -11.28
N LEU A 43 1.68 -16.69 -10.66
CA LEU A 43 0.65 -15.70 -10.34
C LEU A 43 1.19 -14.62 -9.40
N ARG A 44 1.96 -15.01 -8.38
CA ARG A 44 2.57 -14.07 -7.43
C ARG A 44 3.57 -13.15 -8.14
N GLN A 45 4.40 -13.68 -9.03
CA GLN A 45 5.35 -12.87 -9.82
C GLN A 45 4.62 -11.91 -10.77
N GLU A 46 3.58 -12.38 -11.45
CA GLU A 46 2.74 -11.54 -12.32
C GLU A 46 2.07 -10.41 -11.51
N HIS A 47 1.50 -10.76 -10.35
CA HIS A 47 0.90 -9.81 -9.42
C HIS A 47 1.87 -8.69 -9.05
N PHE A 48 3.06 -9.02 -8.53
CA PHE A 48 4.04 -8.00 -8.13
C PHE A 48 4.54 -7.16 -9.32
N ARG A 49 4.68 -7.77 -10.50
CA ARG A 49 5.04 -7.03 -11.72
C ARG A 49 4.00 -5.96 -12.05
N LEU A 50 2.71 -6.32 -12.05
CA LEU A 50 1.62 -5.37 -12.34
C LEU A 50 1.53 -4.24 -11.31
N LEU A 51 1.79 -4.54 -10.02
CA LEU A 51 1.85 -3.52 -8.99
C LEU A 51 3.02 -2.57 -9.21
N ARG A 52 4.23 -3.09 -9.46
CA ARG A 52 5.44 -2.28 -9.72
C ARG A 52 5.32 -1.41 -10.95
N GLU A 53 4.69 -1.89 -12.02
CA GLU A 53 4.39 -1.09 -13.22
C GLU A 53 3.47 0.10 -12.90
N ALA A 54 2.60 0.00 -11.90
CA ALA A 54 1.77 1.14 -11.44
C ALA A 54 2.55 2.08 -10.53
N VAL A 55 3.41 1.55 -9.65
CA VAL A 55 4.32 2.33 -8.81
C VAL A 55 5.24 3.21 -9.66
N GLU A 56 5.89 2.62 -10.66
CA GLU A 56 6.79 3.33 -11.57
C GLU A 56 6.03 4.43 -12.34
N ALA A 57 4.86 4.12 -12.88
CA ALA A 57 4.05 5.09 -13.63
C ALA A 57 3.58 6.29 -12.79
N ALA A 58 3.44 6.12 -11.47
CA ALA A 58 3.06 7.18 -10.53
C ALA A 58 4.27 7.87 -9.88
N GLY A 59 5.51 7.46 -10.20
CA GLY A 59 6.73 7.97 -9.57
C GLY A 59 6.84 7.61 -8.08
N GLY A 60 6.24 6.49 -7.66
CA GLY A 60 6.31 6.02 -6.28
C GLY A 60 7.60 5.24 -5.99
N HIS A 61 7.91 5.10 -4.70
CA HIS A 61 9.03 4.30 -4.22
C HIS A 61 8.50 3.07 -3.46
N GLU A 62 8.80 1.87 -3.94
CA GLU A 62 8.55 0.64 -3.19
C GLU A 62 9.56 0.55 -2.05
N VAL A 63 9.07 0.66 -0.81
CA VAL A 63 9.89 0.56 0.41
C VAL A 63 10.22 -0.91 0.67
N LYS A 64 9.19 -1.78 0.66
CA LYS A 64 9.34 -3.21 0.94
C LYS A 64 8.13 -4.04 0.52
N ASN A 65 8.37 -5.33 0.35
CA ASN A 65 7.32 -6.35 0.30
C ASN A 65 6.82 -6.66 1.72
N VAL A 66 5.51 -6.82 1.86
CA VAL A 66 4.83 -7.19 3.12
C VAL A 66 3.98 -8.44 2.89
N GLY A 67 4.66 -9.57 2.69
CA GLY A 67 4.01 -10.83 2.32
C GLY A 67 3.62 -10.85 0.85
N ASP A 68 2.32 -10.81 0.57
CA ASP A 68 1.73 -10.81 -0.78
C ASP A 68 1.27 -9.41 -1.22
N GLY A 69 1.90 -8.39 -0.66
CA GLY A 69 1.61 -6.99 -0.94
C GLY A 69 2.84 -6.09 -0.83
N LEU A 70 2.65 -4.81 -1.12
CA LEU A 70 3.70 -3.78 -1.13
C LEU A 70 3.41 -2.69 -0.10
N MET A 71 4.47 -2.13 0.46
CA MET A 71 4.48 -0.80 1.06
C MET A 71 5.16 0.16 0.09
N VAL A 72 4.43 1.21 -0.31
CA VAL A 72 4.86 2.20 -1.28
C VAL A 72 4.74 3.59 -0.67
N VAL A 73 5.74 4.43 -0.90
CA VAL A 73 5.74 5.84 -0.50
C VAL A 73 5.69 6.74 -1.74
N LEU A 74 4.83 7.75 -1.68
CA LEU A 74 4.70 8.79 -2.69
C LEU A 74 4.70 10.17 -2.03
N GLN A 75 5.25 11.16 -2.74
CA GLN A 75 5.34 12.55 -2.25
C GLN A 75 4.02 13.33 -2.38
N SER A 76 3.00 12.75 -3.00
CA SER A 76 1.71 13.39 -3.29
C SER A 76 0.55 12.41 -3.07
N SER A 77 -0.52 12.90 -2.43
CA SER A 77 -1.75 12.13 -2.25
C SER A 77 -2.45 11.83 -3.58
N SER A 78 -2.38 12.76 -4.55
CA SER A 78 -2.94 12.53 -5.89
C SER A 78 -2.18 11.41 -6.61
N SER A 79 -0.85 11.43 -6.56
CA SER A 79 -0.02 10.37 -7.14
C SER A 79 -0.27 9.03 -6.47
N ALA A 80 -0.48 8.99 -5.15
CA ALA A 80 -0.82 7.76 -4.45
C ALA A 80 -2.17 7.18 -4.87
N VAL A 81 -3.19 8.05 -5.03
CA VAL A 81 -4.50 7.64 -5.55
C VAL A 81 -4.40 7.17 -7.00
N GLU A 82 -3.61 7.84 -7.83
CA GLU A 82 -3.33 7.42 -9.22
C GLU A 82 -2.62 6.07 -9.29
N CYS A 83 -1.63 5.85 -8.42
CA CYS A 83 -0.95 4.57 -8.26
C CYS A 83 -1.95 3.46 -7.91
N ALA A 84 -2.76 3.66 -6.88
CA ALA A 84 -3.77 2.70 -6.43
C ALA A 84 -4.80 2.37 -7.53
N VAL A 85 -5.34 3.38 -8.21
CA VAL A 85 -6.26 3.20 -9.35
C VAL A 85 -5.55 2.46 -10.49
N GLY A 86 -4.30 2.82 -10.78
CA GLY A 86 -3.47 2.17 -11.78
C GLY A 86 -3.21 0.68 -11.49
N MET A 87 -3.06 0.31 -10.22
CA MET A 87 -2.96 -1.08 -9.77
C MET A 87 -4.26 -1.84 -10.02
N GLN A 88 -5.40 -1.30 -9.55
CA GLN A 88 -6.71 -1.94 -9.76
C GLN A 88 -7.05 -2.11 -11.23
N GLN A 89 -6.80 -1.10 -12.07
CA GLN A 89 -7.05 -1.17 -13.50
C GLN A 89 -6.17 -2.20 -14.23
N ARG A 90 -4.91 -2.35 -13.84
CA ARG A 90 -4.01 -3.37 -14.41
C ARG A 90 -4.48 -4.78 -14.07
N LEU A 91 -4.82 -5.00 -12.80
CA LEU A 91 -5.36 -6.27 -12.33
C LEU A 91 -6.71 -6.60 -12.99
N ASP A 92 -7.62 -5.64 -13.11
CA ASP A 92 -8.90 -5.81 -13.82
C ASP A 92 -8.69 -6.21 -15.28
N ARG A 93 -7.82 -5.50 -16.03
CA ARG A 93 -7.52 -5.84 -17.43
C ARG A 93 -6.96 -7.25 -17.58
N ARG A 94 -6.11 -7.66 -16.63
CA ARG A 94 -5.54 -9.00 -16.58
C ARG A 94 -6.62 -10.03 -16.28
N ASN A 95 -7.43 -9.79 -15.26
CA ASN A 95 -8.50 -10.67 -14.79
C ASN A 95 -9.58 -10.94 -15.84
N ARG A 96 -9.86 -9.98 -16.73
CA ARG A 96 -10.77 -10.18 -17.89
C ARG A 96 -10.30 -11.25 -18.88
N ARG A 97 -9.03 -11.67 -18.81
CA ARG A 97 -8.41 -12.65 -19.73
C ARG A 97 -7.86 -13.88 -19.02
N ALA A 98 -7.98 -13.94 -17.69
CA ALA A 98 -7.37 -14.99 -16.87
C ALA A 98 -8.45 -15.81 -16.16
N ASP A 99 -8.23 -17.11 -16.06
CA ASP A 99 -9.13 -18.01 -15.32
C ASP A 99 -9.07 -17.72 -13.81
N GLU A 100 -7.87 -17.47 -13.29
CA GLU A 100 -7.64 -17.15 -11.88
C GLU A 100 -7.65 -15.64 -11.64
N GLN A 101 -8.62 -15.19 -10.86
CA GLN A 101 -8.80 -13.79 -10.50
C GLN A 101 -7.81 -13.37 -9.41
N MET A 102 -7.13 -12.25 -9.59
CA MET A 102 -6.31 -11.61 -8.57
C MET A 102 -6.95 -10.30 -8.14
N MET A 103 -7.34 -10.20 -6.88
CA MET A 103 -7.90 -8.99 -6.31
C MET A 103 -6.99 -8.48 -5.20
N VAL A 104 -6.78 -7.17 -5.17
CA VAL A 104 -6.00 -6.53 -4.12
C VAL A 104 -6.86 -5.57 -3.33
N ARG A 105 -6.59 -5.51 -2.04
CA ARG A 105 -7.07 -4.46 -1.16
C ARG A 105 -5.99 -3.40 -1.02
N ILE A 106 -6.38 -2.13 -1.00
CA ILE A 106 -5.44 -1.00 -0.95
C ILE A 106 -5.85 -0.03 0.16
N GLY A 107 -4.89 0.39 0.96
CA GLY A 107 -5.04 1.41 2.00
C GLY A 107 -4.06 2.55 1.82
N ILE A 108 -4.52 3.80 1.95
CA ILE A 108 -3.69 4.99 1.76
C ILE A 108 -3.84 5.96 2.93
N SER A 109 -2.74 6.42 3.51
CA SER A 109 -2.74 7.53 4.46
C SER A 109 -1.59 8.50 4.18
N ALA A 110 -1.70 9.74 4.66
CA ALA A 110 -0.71 10.77 4.49
C ALA A 110 -0.43 11.47 5.83
N GLY A 111 0.80 11.94 6.01
CA GLY A 111 1.21 12.63 7.23
C GLY A 111 2.72 12.69 7.36
N GLU A 112 3.18 13.12 8.53
CA GLU A 112 4.60 13.09 8.88
C GLU A 112 5.01 11.67 9.28
N ALA A 113 6.15 11.22 8.75
CA ALA A 113 6.76 9.94 9.05
C ALA A 113 8.27 10.12 9.30
N ASP A 114 8.81 9.33 10.23
CA ASP A 114 10.25 9.18 10.42
C ASP A 114 10.79 8.27 9.31
N HIS A 115 11.79 8.77 8.58
CA HIS A 115 12.54 8.03 7.58
C HIS A 115 13.90 7.64 8.18
N GLU A 116 14.16 6.33 8.28
CA GLU A 116 15.38 5.76 8.83
C GLU A 116 15.72 4.46 8.07
N ASP A 117 16.99 4.32 7.64
CA ASP A 117 17.51 3.12 6.97
C ASP A 117 16.63 2.60 5.79
N ASP A 118 16.21 3.52 4.91
CA ASP A 118 15.30 3.27 3.77
C ASP A 118 13.91 2.73 4.17
N ASP A 119 13.50 2.89 5.43
CA ASP A 119 12.19 2.51 5.93
C ASP A 119 11.43 3.71 6.53
N TYR A 120 10.11 3.59 6.63
CA TYR A 120 9.24 4.66 7.14
C TYR A 120 8.44 4.18 8.35
N PHE A 121 8.36 5.05 9.35
CA PHE A 121 7.64 4.81 10.59
C PHE A 121 6.75 5.99 10.94
N GLY A 122 5.68 5.72 11.70
CA GLY A 122 4.80 6.76 12.21
C GLY A 122 3.32 6.53 11.85
N PRO A 123 2.45 7.49 12.24
CA PRO A 123 1.01 7.39 12.05
C PRO A 123 0.56 7.01 10.63
N PRO A 124 1.03 7.66 9.54
CA PRO A 124 0.52 7.34 8.19
C PRO A 124 0.82 5.89 7.76
N VAL A 125 1.92 5.31 8.25
CA VAL A 125 2.27 3.90 7.97
C VAL A 125 1.29 2.95 8.64
N VAL A 126 0.98 3.20 9.92
CA VAL A 126 0.02 2.39 10.69
C VAL A 126 -1.37 2.54 10.08
N GLU A 127 -1.80 3.76 9.81
CA GLU A 127 -3.11 4.07 9.22
C GLU A 127 -3.32 3.43 7.86
N ALA A 128 -2.37 3.59 6.93
CA ALA A 128 -2.45 2.98 5.61
C ALA A 128 -2.54 1.45 5.69
N SER A 129 -1.75 0.83 6.58
CA SER A 129 -1.84 -0.63 6.83
C SER A 129 -3.21 -1.04 7.37
N ARG A 130 -3.81 -0.26 8.28
CA ARG A 130 -5.14 -0.58 8.84
C ARG A 130 -6.26 -0.37 7.84
N LEU A 131 -6.20 0.69 7.03
CA LEU A 131 -7.12 0.91 5.92
C LEU A 131 -7.04 -0.22 4.90
N CYS A 132 -5.82 -0.67 4.56
CA CYS A 132 -5.62 -1.79 3.65
C CYS A 132 -6.27 -3.07 4.22
N ASN A 133 -6.08 -3.34 5.51
CA ASN A 133 -6.72 -4.48 6.17
C ASN A 133 -8.24 -4.42 6.21
N ALA A 134 -8.83 -3.22 6.30
CA ALA A 134 -10.27 -3.02 6.32
C ALA A 134 -10.91 -3.05 4.93
N ALA A 135 -10.11 -2.86 3.87
CA ALA A 135 -10.58 -2.83 2.49
C ALA A 135 -10.94 -4.23 1.96
N ALA A 136 -12.00 -4.30 1.16
CA ALA A 136 -12.38 -5.46 0.38
C ALA A 136 -11.47 -5.65 -0.85
N GLY A 137 -11.55 -6.82 -1.50
CA GLY A 137 -10.87 -7.04 -2.77
C GLY A 137 -11.38 -6.11 -3.87
N GLY A 138 -10.48 -5.41 -4.54
CA GLY A 138 -10.81 -4.38 -5.53
C GLY A 138 -11.07 -3.00 -4.92
N GLN A 139 -11.07 -2.87 -3.59
CA GLN A 139 -11.36 -1.61 -2.91
C GLN A 139 -10.08 -0.83 -2.60
N ILE A 140 -10.18 0.50 -2.71
CA ILE A 140 -9.16 1.46 -2.27
C ILE A 140 -9.77 2.29 -1.15
N LEU A 141 -9.23 2.16 0.07
CA LEU A 141 -9.60 3.02 1.19
C LEU A 141 -8.51 4.04 1.50
N CYS A 142 -8.90 5.26 1.85
CA CYS A 142 -8.00 6.31 2.25
C CYS A 142 -8.48 7.10 3.47
N GLY A 143 -7.55 7.72 4.17
CA GLY A 143 -7.84 8.70 5.23
C GLY A 143 -8.30 10.05 4.69
N GLU A 144 -8.85 10.89 5.57
CA GLU A 144 -9.40 12.19 5.19
C GLU A 144 -8.40 13.13 4.52
N LEU A 145 -7.15 13.19 5.00
CA LEU A 145 -6.14 14.07 4.43
C LEU A 145 -5.86 13.72 2.96
N VAL A 146 -5.76 12.43 2.64
CA VAL A 146 -5.59 11.95 1.25
C VAL A 146 -6.78 12.38 0.39
N ARG A 147 -8.02 12.18 0.87
CA ARG A 147 -9.22 12.64 0.15
C ARG A 147 -9.19 14.14 -0.12
N MET A 148 -8.84 14.95 0.88
CA MET A 148 -8.84 16.41 0.74
C MET A 148 -7.81 16.89 -0.29
N MET A 149 -6.62 16.26 -0.29
CA MET A 149 -5.51 16.64 -1.17
C MET A 149 -5.66 16.08 -2.59
N ALA A 150 -6.35 14.95 -2.78
CA ALA A 150 -6.51 14.25 -4.06
C ALA A 150 -7.90 14.44 -4.71
N ARG A 151 -8.70 15.42 -4.28
CA ARG A 151 -10.09 15.62 -4.73
C ARG A 151 -10.26 16.02 -6.20
N GLU A 152 -9.20 16.50 -6.85
CA GLU A 152 -9.28 16.98 -8.23
C GLU A 152 -9.35 15.81 -9.21
N GLY A 153 -10.43 15.72 -10.00
CA GLY A 153 -10.60 14.65 -11.00
C GLY A 153 -10.81 13.25 -10.42
N ARG A 154 -11.16 13.13 -9.13
CA ARG A 154 -11.43 11.87 -8.45
C ARG A 154 -12.68 11.99 -7.58
N GLU A 155 -13.50 10.95 -7.59
CA GLU A 155 -14.68 10.86 -6.73
C GLU A 155 -14.35 9.99 -5.51
N PHE A 156 -14.86 10.43 -4.35
CA PHE A 156 -14.69 9.73 -3.09
C PHE A 156 -16.03 9.54 -2.42
N ARG A 157 -16.26 8.34 -1.90
CA ARG A 157 -17.44 8.00 -1.10
C ARG A 157 -17.03 7.82 0.36
N SER A 158 -17.85 8.30 1.30
CA SER A 158 -17.60 7.99 2.71
C SER A 158 -17.76 6.48 2.96
N ALA A 159 -16.75 5.88 3.59
CA ALA A 159 -16.80 4.52 4.13
C ALA A 159 -17.16 4.51 5.63
N GLY A 160 -17.56 5.67 6.17
CA GLY A 160 -17.88 5.85 7.58
C GLY A 160 -16.65 6.00 8.47
N ASN A 161 -16.89 5.91 9.78
CA ASN A 161 -15.86 5.91 10.80
C ASN A 161 -15.50 4.47 11.15
N LEU A 162 -14.29 4.04 10.78
CA LEU A 162 -13.85 2.66 10.95
C LEU A 162 -13.17 2.46 12.30
N ALA A 163 -13.50 1.34 12.94
CA ALA A 163 -12.78 0.81 14.09
C ALA A 163 -11.49 0.13 13.61
N LEU A 164 -10.39 0.89 13.59
CA LEU A 164 -9.10 0.41 13.09
C LEU A 164 -8.18 0.04 14.25
N LYS A 165 -7.78 -1.24 14.32
CA LYS A 165 -6.97 -1.77 15.42
C LYS A 165 -5.73 -0.90 15.71
N GLY A 166 -5.63 -0.39 16.92
CA GLY A 166 -4.47 0.40 17.37
C GLY A 166 -4.50 1.88 16.96
N LEU A 167 -5.61 2.36 16.41
CA LEU A 167 -5.86 3.78 16.16
C LEU A 167 -6.99 4.30 17.06
N PRO A 168 -7.02 5.61 17.37
CA PRO A 168 -8.16 6.22 18.05
C PRO A 168 -9.45 6.10 17.24
N GLU A 169 -10.56 5.77 17.90
CA GLU A 169 -11.90 5.87 17.30
C GLU A 169 -12.50 7.25 17.56
N PRO A 170 -13.17 7.88 16.57
CA PRO A 170 -13.45 7.40 15.21
C PRO A 170 -12.34 7.71 14.18
N PHE A 171 -12.00 6.78 13.29
CA PHE A 171 -11.14 7.03 12.12
C PHE A 171 -11.97 7.22 10.84
N PRO A 172 -12.09 8.44 10.29
CA PRO A 172 -12.86 8.69 9.07
C PRO A 172 -12.17 8.07 7.84
N ALA A 173 -12.87 7.17 7.15
CA ALA A 173 -12.38 6.53 5.94
C ALA A 173 -13.23 6.87 4.72
N PHE A 174 -12.57 6.84 3.56
CA PHE A 174 -13.19 7.13 2.28
C PHE A 174 -12.74 6.11 1.24
N GLU A 175 -13.65 5.76 0.35
CA GLU A 175 -13.39 4.90 -0.79
C GLU A 175 -13.17 5.74 -2.04
N VAL A 176 -12.15 5.41 -2.81
CA VAL A 176 -11.94 5.97 -4.16
C VAL A 176 -12.84 5.22 -5.15
N ILE A 177 -13.61 5.96 -5.95
CA ILE A 177 -14.58 5.42 -6.92
C ILE A 177 -14.03 5.42 -8.34
#